data_AF-M3BA07-F1
#
_entry.id   AF-M3BA07-F1
#
_cell.length_a   1.000
_cell.length_b   1.000
_cell.length_c   1.000
_cell.angle_alpha   90.00
_cell.angle_beta   90.00
_cell.angle_gamma   90.00
#
_symmetry.space_group_name_H-M   'P 1'
#
loop_
_entity.id
_entity.type
_entity.pdbx_description
1 polymer ?
#
loop_
_entity_poly.entity_id
_entity_poly.type
_entity_poly.pdbx_seq_one_letter_code
_entity_poly.pdbx_strand_id
1 'polypeptide(L)'
;SEDFALQLATVFVPLAASSKVVIRHEAQWQFAPLLDHARAKHWTMITQSSAFEALDGFIRSLERYDDPPVERTIDKFDPVNDHNLTHLVEGPWWGLDNVEQRQTSRKDFVSLYERDDANVTIPPSCIPLGDPLPSEGREINSTNQHTIDHERRMLQNIDNISRALGSGAAEPDSVTIALQTKGAGYLSSSNLRQRHSNLLVVASLVDNPYNLGGLSRVSEIFGAGALYLPSPTVTSNKDFQSVSVASHLHIPLKALLAKDLENFLAEKKREEGFRVVGIEQTDRSVLLGDEACVLPEKCILVIGSEREGIPAIVLSLCDLLVEIPQIGITRSLNVQTAAGIVLCEYAKQF
;
A
#
# COMPACT_ATOMS: atom_id res chain seq x y z
N SER A 1 5.20 -21.90 -33.32
CA SER A 1 6.29 -22.83 -33.69
C SER A 1 7.19 -23.03 -32.48
N GLU A 2 8.02 -24.09 -32.46
CA GLU A 2 8.98 -24.32 -31.38
C GLU A 2 9.98 -23.16 -31.25
N ASP A 3 10.48 -22.64 -32.37
CA ASP A 3 11.41 -21.51 -32.39
C ASP A 3 10.85 -20.25 -31.72
N PHE A 4 9.58 -19.93 -31.98
CA PHE A 4 8.91 -18.79 -31.36
C PHE A 4 8.75 -18.98 -29.84
N ALA A 5 8.35 -20.18 -29.43
CA ALA A 5 8.21 -20.51 -28.01
C ALA A 5 9.55 -20.48 -27.27
N LEU A 6 10.63 -20.89 -27.93
CA LEU A 6 11.99 -20.83 -27.38
C LEU A 6 12.45 -19.37 -27.20
N GLN A 7 12.20 -18.51 -28.19
CA GLN A 7 12.48 -17.08 -28.08
C GLN A 7 11.69 -16.45 -26.93
N LEU A 8 10.40 -16.77 -26.81
CA LEU A 8 9.54 -16.28 -25.75
C LEU A 8 10.00 -16.75 -24.35
N ALA A 9 10.31 -18.04 -24.20
CA ALA A 9 10.84 -18.62 -22.96
C ALA A 9 12.14 -17.93 -22.53
N THR A 10 13.02 -17.62 -23.49
CA THR A 10 14.29 -16.93 -23.22
C THR A 10 14.06 -15.50 -22.71
N VAL A 11 13.05 -14.80 -23.23
CA VAL A 11 12.68 -13.44 -22.79
C VAL A 11 12.08 -13.45 -21.38
N PHE A 12 11.31 -14.49 -21.04
CA PHE A 12 10.71 -14.59 -19.71
C PHE A 12 11.73 -14.77 -18.58
N VAL A 13 12.91 -15.37 -18.82
CA VAL A 13 13.94 -15.55 -17.78
C VAL A 13 14.35 -14.25 -17.08
N PRO A 14 14.86 -13.21 -17.80
CA PRO A 14 15.21 -11.95 -17.15
C PRO A 14 13.99 -11.20 -16.62
N LEU A 15 12.82 -11.32 -17.27
CA LEU A 15 11.60 -10.66 -16.80
C LEU A 15 11.09 -11.27 -15.48
N ALA A 16 11.20 -12.58 -15.31
CA ALA A 16 10.89 -13.31 -14.07
C ALA A 16 11.85 -12.99 -12.90
N ALA A 17 12.93 -12.24 -13.17
CA ALA A 17 13.84 -11.67 -12.19
C ALA A 17 13.77 -10.13 -12.10
N SER A 18 12.85 -9.48 -12.83
CA SER A 18 12.71 -8.02 -12.88
C SER A 18 12.50 -7.41 -11.49
N SER A 19 13.08 -6.25 -11.21
CA SER A 19 12.84 -5.50 -9.97
C SER A 19 11.41 -4.95 -9.89
N LYS A 20 10.77 -4.71 -11.05
CA LYS A 20 9.37 -4.31 -11.14
C LYS A 20 8.46 -5.50 -10.86
N VAL A 21 7.73 -5.43 -9.74
CA VAL A 21 6.90 -6.52 -9.19
C VAL A 21 5.90 -7.06 -10.22
N VAL A 22 5.21 -6.19 -10.96
CA VAL A 22 4.17 -6.61 -11.92
C VAL A 22 4.77 -7.37 -13.10
N ILE A 23 5.82 -6.83 -13.73
CA ILE A 23 6.55 -7.48 -14.83
C ILE A 23 7.06 -8.86 -14.41
N ARG A 24 7.59 -8.93 -13.19
CA ARG A 24 8.09 -10.17 -12.62
C ARG A 24 7.01 -11.22 -12.46
N HIS A 25 5.88 -10.86 -11.86
CA HIS A 25 4.77 -11.78 -11.63
C HIS A 25 4.14 -12.26 -12.94
N GLU A 26 3.92 -11.36 -13.90
CA GLU A 26 3.35 -11.71 -15.19
C GLU A 26 4.26 -12.70 -15.94
N ALA A 27 5.57 -12.41 -16.02
CA ALA A 27 6.52 -13.33 -16.65
C ALA A 27 6.56 -14.70 -15.96
N GLN A 28 6.49 -14.74 -14.63
CA GLN A 28 6.43 -15.99 -13.88
C GLN A 28 5.15 -16.79 -14.19
N TRP A 29 3.99 -16.14 -14.24
CA TRP A 29 2.73 -16.82 -14.54
C TRP A 29 2.61 -17.27 -15.99
N GLN A 30 3.17 -16.54 -16.95
CA GLN A 30 3.13 -16.95 -18.36
C GLN A 30 4.16 -18.04 -18.70
N PHE A 31 5.24 -18.14 -17.92
CA PHE A 31 6.31 -19.10 -18.17
C PHE A 31 5.89 -20.55 -17.96
N ALA A 32 5.16 -20.84 -16.88
CA ALA A 32 4.77 -22.21 -16.54
C ALA A 32 3.74 -22.83 -17.52
N PRO A 33 2.69 -22.12 -17.98
CA PRO A 33 1.81 -22.57 -19.06
C PRO A 33 2.54 -22.78 -20.39
N LEU A 34 3.52 -21.92 -20.71
CA LEU A 34 4.36 -22.10 -21.89
C LEU A 34 5.16 -23.40 -21.80
N LEU A 35 5.71 -23.73 -20.62
CA LEU A 35 6.44 -24.97 -20.40
C LEU A 35 5.53 -26.21 -20.44
N ASP A 36 4.31 -26.12 -19.92
CA ASP A 36 3.32 -27.21 -20.04
C ASP A 36 2.90 -27.43 -21.49
N HIS A 37 2.74 -26.36 -22.27
CA HIS A 37 2.49 -26.47 -23.70
C HIS A 37 3.67 -27.11 -24.44
N ALA A 38 4.90 -26.70 -24.10
CA ALA A 38 6.12 -27.28 -24.68
C ALA A 38 6.25 -28.78 -24.36
N ARG A 39 5.90 -29.21 -23.14
CA ARG A 39 5.82 -30.63 -22.75
C ARG A 39 4.76 -31.37 -23.57
N ALA A 40 3.56 -30.81 -23.69
CA ALA A 40 2.47 -31.41 -24.46
C ALA A 40 2.77 -31.54 -25.97
N LYS A 41 3.60 -30.64 -26.51
CA LYS A 41 4.05 -30.65 -27.90
C LYS A 41 5.37 -31.38 -28.13
N HIS A 42 5.99 -31.93 -27.09
CA HIS A 42 7.29 -32.58 -27.13
C HIS A 42 8.41 -31.70 -27.71
N TRP A 43 8.39 -30.40 -27.40
CA TRP A 43 9.41 -29.45 -27.82
C TRP A 43 10.68 -29.60 -26.98
N THR A 44 11.64 -30.36 -27.53
CA THR A 44 12.87 -30.74 -26.84
C THR A 44 13.80 -29.56 -26.56
N MET A 45 13.81 -28.52 -27.40
CA MET A 45 14.69 -27.36 -27.19
C MET A 45 14.34 -26.56 -25.93
N ILE A 46 13.10 -26.66 -25.48
CA ILE A 46 12.60 -26.00 -24.26
C ILE A 46 12.63 -26.97 -23.08
N THR A 47 12.14 -28.20 -23.28
CA THR A 47 11.97 -29.17 -22.18
C THR A 47 13.27 -29.82 -21.69
N GLN A 48 14.35 -29.79 -22.48
CA GLN A 48 15.67 -30.29 -22.06
C GLN A 48 16.57 -29.20 -21.44
N SER A 49 16.10 -27.96 -21.37
CA SER A 49 16.86 -26.87 -20.75
C SER A 49 16.76 -26.95 -19.23
N SER A 50 17.87 -27.30 -18.57
CA SER A 50 17.96 -27.34 -17.10
C SER A 50 17.65 -25.99 -16.45
N ALA A 51 17.95 -24.88 -17.14
CA ALA A 51 17.65 -23.54 -16.65
C ALA A 51 16.15 -23.25 -16.65
N PHE A 52 15.43 -23.69 -17.70
CA PHE A 52 13.98 -23.52 -17.77
C PHE A 52 13.25 -24.42 -16.79
N GLU A 53 13.74 -25.65 -16.61
CA GLU A 53 13.19 -26.58 -15.62
C GLU A 53 13.38 -26.08 -14.19
N ALA A 54 14.56 -25.53 -13.86
CA ALA A 54 14.81 -24.92 -12.56
C ALA A 54 13.91 -23.69 -12.31
N LEU A 55 13.70 -22.86 -13.33
CA LEU A 55 12.82 -21.69 -13.24
C LEU A 55 11.35 -22.11 -13.06
N ASP A 56 10.86 -23.10 -13.79
CA ASP A 56 9.50 -23.65 -13.63
C ASP A 56 9.29 -24.28 -12.25
N GLY A 57 10.27 -25.04 -11.75
CA GLY A 57 10.25 -25.59 -10.40
C GLY A 57 10.18 -24.49 -9.33
N PHE A 58 10.99 -23.44 -9.47
CA PHE A 58 10.93 -22.28 -8.58
C PHE A 58 9.57 -21.59 -8.62
N ILE A 59 9.04 -21.30 -9.81
CA ILE A 59 7.76 -20.59 -9.99
C ILE A 59 6.62 -21.38 -9.34
N ARG A 60 6.55 -22.69 -9.58
CA ARG A 60 5.50 -23.56 -9.03
C ARG A 60 5.63 -23.79 -7.53
N SER A 61 6.82 -23.57 -6.96
CA SER A 61 7.01 -23.61 -5.51
C SER A 61 6.43 -22.38 -4.78
N LEU A 62 6.05 -21.33 -5.50
CA LEU A 62 5.49 -20.12 -4.89
C LEU A 62 4.06 -20.38 -4.39
N GLU A 63 3.78 -20.02 -3.12
CA GLU A 63 2.49 -20.24 -2.43
C GLU A 63 1.24 -19.71 -3.16
N ARG A 64 1.41 -18.78 -4.10
CA ARG A 64 0.31 -18.11 -4.84
C ARG A 64 0.42 -18.25 -6.35
N TYR A 65 1.11 -19.28 -6.82
CA TYR A 65 1.23 -19.54 -8.26
C TYR A 65 -0.15 -19.72 -8.92
N ASP A 66 -1.03 -20.55 -8.33
CA ASP A 66 -2.35 -20.89 -8.91
C ASP A 66 -3.44 -19.82 -8.70
N ASP A 67 -3.18 -18.76 -7.92
CA ASP A 67 -4.16 -17.72 -7.59
C ASP A 67 -3.54 -16.30 -7.61
N PRO A 68 -3.37 -15.70 -8.81
CA PRO A 68 -2.81 -14.38 -8.96
C PRO A 68 -3.71 -13.29 -8.34
N PRO A 69 -3.17 -12.36 -7.53
CA PRO A 69 -3.90 -11.16 -7.15
C PRO A 69 -4.43 -10.41 -8.37
N VAL A 70 -5.73 -10.12 -8.39
CA VAL A 70 -6.45 -9.44 -9.50
C VAL A 70 -5.83 -8.07 -9.80
N GLU A 71 -5.24 -7.40 -8.80
CA GLU A 71 -4.57 -6.11 -8.97
C GLU A 71 -3.22 -6.21 -9.69
N ARG A 72 -2.77 -7.43 -10.04
CA ARG A 72 -1.47 -7.70 -10.67
C ARG A 72 -1.58 -8.50 -11.97
N THR A 73 -2.79 -8.83 -12.40
CA THR A 73 -3.05 -9.44 -13.70
C THR A 73 -3.25 -8.32 -14.72
N ILE A 74 -2.49 -8.35 -15.81
CA ILE A 74 -2.82 -7.52 -16.97
C ILE A 74 -4.14 -8.06 -17.54
N ASP A 75 -5.09 -7.17 -17.83
CA ASP A 75 -6.34 -7.57 -18.49
C ASP A 75 -6.03 -8.33 -19.78
N LYS A 76 -6.80 -9.38 -20.04
CA LYS A 76 -6.56 -10.34 -21.12
C LYS A 76 -6.40 -9.64 -22.47
N PHE A 77 -5.26 -9.83 -23.13
CA PHE A 77 -5.01 -9.42 -24.52
C PHE A 77 -5.27 -10.60 -25.47
N ASP A 78 -6.22 -10.44 -26.38
CA ASP A 78 -6.46 -11.33 -27.50
C ASP A 78 -5.70 -10.82 -28.74
N PRO A 79 -4.56 -11.43 -29.11
CA PRO A 79 -3.71 -10.91 -30.18
C PRO A 79 -4.36 -10.95 -31.57
N VAL A 80 -5.52 -11.58 -31.72
CA VAL A 80 -6.27 -11.60 -32.99
C VAL A 80 -7.37 -10.56 -32.96
N ASN A 81 -8.21 -10.56 -31.93
CA ASN A 81 -9.36 -9.66 -31.85
C ASN A 81 -8.94 -8.22 -31.47
N ASP A 82 -7.90 -8.09 -30.66
CA ASP A 82 -7.39 -6.80 -30.17
C ASP A 82 -6.34 -6.20 -31.11
N HIS A 83 -6.05 -6.83 -32.25
CA HIS A 83 -5.11 -6.34 -33.26
C HIS A 83 -5.72 -5.24 -34.14
N ASN A 84 -6.15 -4.16 -33.50
CA ASN A 84 -6.68 -2.97 -34.13
C ASN A 84 -6.15 -1.72 -33.42
N LEU A 85 -6.06 -0.59 -34.13
CA LEU A 85 -5.44 0.63 -33.59
C LEU A 85 -6.13 1.12 -32.31
N THR A 86 -7.45 0.97 -32.23
CA THR A 86 -8.23 1.36 -31.04
C THR A 86 -7.79 0.58 -29.80
N HIS A 87 -7.79 -0.75 -29.86
CA HIS A 87 -7.41 -1.56 -28.71
C HIS A 87 -5.91 -1.39 -28.42
N LEU A 88 -5.04 -1.33 -29.44
CA LEU A 88 -3.60 -1.10 -29.28
C LEU A 88 -3.22 0.15 -28.48
N VAL A 89 -3.96 1.24 -28.63
CA VAL A 89 -3.63 2.53 -27.98
C VAL A 89 -4.56 2.90 -26.82
N GLU A 90 -5.76 2.32 -26.76
CA GLU A 90 -6.78 2.63 -25.75
C GLU A 90 -7.18 1.46 -24.87
N GLY A 91 -6.67 0.26 -25.18
CA GLY A 91 -7.01 -0.99 -24.51
C GLY A 91 -6.64 -1.01 -23.02
N PRO A 92 -7.31 -1.90 -22.25
CA PRO A 92 -7.22 -1.93 -20.78
C PRO A 92 -5.83 -2.30 -20.24
N TRP A 93 -4.97 -2.91 -21.07
CA TRP A 93 -3.62 -3.33 -20.67
C TRP A 93 -2.62 -2.19 -20.43
N TRP A 94 -2.96 -0.95 -20.80
CA TRP A 94 -2.16 0.24 -20.46
C TRP A 94 -2.34 0.69 -19.00
N GLY A 95 -3.31 0.15 -18.27
CA GLY A 95 -3.64 0.52 -16.88
C GLY A 95 -2.60 0.12 -15.82
N LEU A 96 -1.37 -0.18 -16.21
CA LEU A 96 -0.28 -0.62 -15.34
C LEU A 96 0.11 0.42 -14.28
N ASP A 97 -0.07 1.71 -14.57
CA ASP A 97 0.07 2.81 -13.63
C ASP A 97 -0.90 3.95 -14.03
N ASN A 98 -1.84 4.34 -13.16
CA ASN A 98 -2.79 5.46 -13.40
C ASN A 98 -2.11 6.84 -13.44
N VAL A 99 -0.79 6.90 -13.59
CA VAL A 99 0.03 8.11 -13.40
C VAL A 99 0.36 8.77 -14.74
N GLU A 100 0.41 8.01 -15.84
CA GLU A 100 0.79 8.55 -17.15
C GLU A 100 -0.44 8.94 -17.97
N GLN A 101 -0.49 10.22 -18.38
CA GLN A 101 -1.55 10.74 -19.22
C GLN A 101 -1.43 10.12 -20.63
N ARG A 102 -2.55 9.55 -21.12
CA ARG A 102 -2.62 8.96 -22.47
C ARG A 102 -2.28 10.01 -23.53
N GLN A 103 -1.21 9.76 -24.29
CA GLN A 103 -0.71 10.68 -25.32
C GLN A 103 -1.34 10.46 -26.71
N THR A 104 -1.96 9.30 -26.94
CA THR A 104 -2.55 8.93 -28.23
C THR A 104 -3.83 8.13 -28.03
N SER A 105 -4.83 8.40 -28.85
CA SER A 105 -6.20 7.89 -28.76
C SER A 105 -6.71 7.50 -30.15
N ARG A 106 -7.80 6.73 -30.22
CA ARG A 106 -8.51 6.41 -31.45
C ARG A 106 -8.89 7.66 -32.23
N LYS A 107 -9.26 8.74 -31.52
CA LYS A 107 -9.64 10.01 -32.14
C LYS A 107 -8.50 10.60 -32.97
N ASP A 108 -7.26 10.45 -32.53
CA ASP A 108 -6.10 10.96 -33.25
C ASP A 108 -5.95 10.27 -34.62
N PHE A 109 -6.20 8.95 -34.67
CA PHE A 109 -6.19 8.19 -35.93
C PHE A 109 -7.37 8.52 -36.84
N VAL A 110 -8.57 8.74 -36.28
CA VAL A 110 -9.74 9.20 -37.05
C VAL A 110 -9.44 10.56 -37.70
N SER A 111 -8.94 11.52 -36.92
CA SER A 111 -8.58 12.84 -37.43
C SER A 111 -7.45 12.80 -38.47
N LEU A 112 -6.55 11.82 -38.41
CA LEU A 112 -5.49 11.63 -39.39
C LEU A 112 -6.05 11.07 -40.71
N TYR A 113 -6.90 10.04 -40.65
CA TYR A 113 -7.58 9.49 -41.82
C TYR A 113 -8.54 10.48 -42.49
N GLU A 114 -9.16 11.38 -41.74
CA GLU A 114 -9.98 12.48 -42.29
C GLU A 114 -9.14 13.56 -42.99
N ARG A 115 -7.87 13.73 -42.61
CA ARG A 115 -6.93 14.70 -43.22
C ARG A 115 -6.22 14.14 -44.44
N ASP A 116 -6.12 12.82 -44.56
CA ASP A 116 -5.57 12.16 -45.72
C ASP A 116 -6.49 12.45 -46.93
N ASP A 117 -5.96 13.23 -47.89
CA ASP A 117 -6.71 13.74 -49.04
C ASP A 117 -7.13 12.60 -49.98
N ALA A 118 -8.39 12.59 -50.42
CA ALA A 118 -8.96 11.57 -51.31
C ALA A 118 -8.28 11.49 -52.69
N ASN A 119 -7.40 12.45 -53.01
CA ASN A 119 -6.65 12.53 -54.26
C ASN A 119 -5.28 11.85 -54.24
N VAL A 120 -4.84 11.30 -53.10
CA VAL A 120 -3.57 10.56 -52.98
C VAL A 120 -3.86 9.06 -52.94
N THR A 121 -3.21 8.28 -53.81
CA THR A 121 -3.33 6.82 -53.78
C THR A 121 -2.54 6.26 -52.60
N ILE A 122 -3.19 6.11 -51.45
CA ILE A 122 -2.60 5.54 -50.25
C ILE A 122 -2.78 4.02 -50.27
N PRO A 123 -1.74 3.22 -49.96
CA PRO A 123 -1.89 1.78 -49.82
C PRO A 123 -2.89 1.43 -48.71
N PRO A 124 -3.60 0.28 -48.81
CA PRO A 124 -4.58 -0.12 -47.82
C PRO A 124 -3.94 -0.30 -46.44
N SER A 125 -4.67 0.06 -45.38
CA SER A 125 -4.18 -0.07 -44.02
C SER A 125 -3.87 -1.53 -43.68
N CYS A 126 -2.67 -1.78 -43.14
CA CYS A 126 -2.25 -3.10 -42.68
C CYS A 126 -2.89 -3.51 -41.34
N ILE A 127 -3.43 -2.55 -40.58
CA ILE A 127 -4.09 -2.77 -39.29
C ILE A 127 -5.44 -2.02 -39.30
N PRO A 128 -6.56 -2.68 -38.98
CA PRO A 128 -7.86 -2.01 -38.94
C PRO A 128 -7.90 -0.97 -37.80
N LEU A 129 -8.69 0.10 -37.98
CA LEU A 129 -8.88 1.12 -36.94
C LEU A 129 -9.55 0.53 -35.68
N GLY A 130 -10.51 -0.38 -35.87
CA GLY A 130 -11.31 -0.93 -34.78
C GLY A 130 -12.50 -0.05 -34.38
N ASP A 131 -13.47 -0.71 -33.75
CA ASP A 131 -14.66 -0.07 -33.19
C ASP A 131 -14.30 0.74 -31.93
N PRO A 132 -14.99 1.86 -31.66
CA PRO A 132 -14.76 2.62 -30.45
C PRO A 132 -15.00 1.74 -29.22
N LEU A 133 -14.08 1.82 -28.24
CA LEU A 133 -14.31 1.16 -26.96
C LEU A 133 -15.58 1.73 -26.31
N PRO A 134 -16.36 0.90 -25.59
CA PRO A 134 -17.45 1.40 -24.77
C PRO A 134 -16.90 2.48 -23.86
N SER A 135 -17.53 3.66 -23.86
CA SER A 135 -17.21 4.70 -22.89
C SER A 135 -17.39 4.12 -21.50
N GLU A 136 -16.29 3.85 -20.78
CA GLU A 136 -16.35 3.45 -19.38
C GLU A 136 -16.98 4.58 -18.56
N GLY A 137 -18.30 4.57 -18.43
CA GLY A 137 -18.88 4.82 -17.14
C GLY A 137 -18.41 3.68 -16.24
N ARG A 138 -17.33 3.88 -15.49
CA ARG A 138 -17.08 3.06 -14.31
C ARG A 138 -18.24 3.31 -13.35
N GLU A 139 -19.33 2.56 -13.50
CA GLU A 139 -20.23 2.33 -12.40
C GLU A 139 -19.41 1.62 -11.33
N ILE A 140 -19.03 2.40 -10.31
CA ILE A 140 -18.53 1.86 -9.06
C ILE A 140 -19.71 1.10 -8.45
N ASN A 141 -19.84 -0.18 -8.78
CA ASN A 141 -20.61 -1.12 -7.98
C ASN A 141 -19.85 -1.38 -6.67
N SER A 142 -19.73 -0.33 -5.85
CA SER A 142 -19.75 -0.46 -4.41
C SER A 142 -21.18 -0.88 -4.08
N THR A 143 -21.45 -2.07 -3.57
CA THR A 143 -21.40 -2.31 -2.13
C THR A 143 -21.81 -3.76 -1.85
N ASN A 144 -21.27 -4.30 -0.76
CA ASN A 144 -21.62 -5.54 -0.04
C ASN A 144 -20.95 -6.88 -0.39
N GLN A 145 -20.55 -7.17 -1.64
CA GLN A 145 -19.89 -8.46 -1.91
C GLN A 145 -18.39 -8.43 -1.58
N HIS A 146 -17.71 -7.33 -1.91
CA HIS A 146 -16.26 -7.16 -1.69
C HIS A 146 -15.87 -7.08 -0.21
N THR A 147 -16.73 -6.54 0.67
CA THR A 147 -16.44 -6.43 2.10
C THR A 147 -16.47 -7.80 2.79
N ILE A 148 -17.44 -8.65 2.45
CA ILE A 148 -17.56 -10.01 3.00
C ILE A 148 -16.39 -10.89 2.51
N ASP A 149 -16.00 -10.75 1.24
CA ASP A 149 -14.85 -11.46 0.67
C ASP A 149 -13.51 -10.98 1.23
N HIS A 150 -13.36 -9.69 1.50
CA HIS A 150 -12.14 -9.14 2.09
C HIS A 150 -11.94 -9.60 3.54
N GLU A 151 -13.00 -9.60 4.36
CA GLU A 151 -12.95 -10.15 5.73
C GLU A 151 -12.63 -11.66 5.71
N ARG A 152 -13.26 -12.41 4.80
CA ARG A 152 -13.02 -13.86 4.65
C ARG A 152 -11.59 -14.15 4.17
N ARG A 153 -11.03 -13.34 3.27
CA ARG A 153 -9.64 -13.43 2.78
C ARG A 153 -8.61 -13.01 3.83
N MET A 154 -8.92 -12.02 4.67
CA MET A 154 -8.05 -11.65 5.79
C MET A 154 -7.99 -12.74 6.84
N LEU A 155 -9.12 -13.36 7.20
CA LEU A 155 -9.16 -14.50 8.12
C LEU A 155 -8.42 -15.72 7.56
N GLN A 156 -8.58 -16.03 6.26
CA GLN A 156 -7.80 -17.08 5.60
C GLN A 156 -6.30 -16.78 5.56
N ASN A 157 -5.89 -15.52 5.34
CA ASN A 157 -4.48 -15.13 5.40
C ASN A 157 -3.91 -15.27 6.81
N ILE A 158 -4.66 -14.93 7.86
CA ILE A 158 -4.24 -15.11 9.25
C ILE A 158 -4.07 -16.61 9.58
N ASP A 159 -4.98 -17.47 9.11
CA ASP A 159 -4.90 -18.93 9.26
C ASP A 159 -3.74 -19.54 8.47
N ASN A 160 -3.48 -19.04 7.26
CA ASN A 160 -2.36 -19.49 6.42
C ASN A 160 -1.01 -19.07 7.01
N ILE A 161 -0.89 -17.84 7.51
CA ILE A 161 0.30 -17.34 8.21
C ILE A 161 0.54 -18.15 9.50
N SER A 162 -0.52 -18.47 10.24
CA SER A 162 -0.43 -19.31 11.44
C SER A 162 -0.01 -20.75 11.14
N ARG A 163 -0.43 -21.31 9.99
CA ARG A 163 0.02 -22.64 9.51
C ARG A 163 1.48 -22.65 9.04
N ALA A 164 1.91 -21.64 8.30
CA ALA A 164 3.29 -21.50 7.85
C ALA A 164 4.28 -21.28 9.01
N LEU A 165 3.83 -20.66 10.10
CA LEU A 165 4.61 -20.48 11.32
C LEU A 165 4.51 -21.68 12.28
N GLY A 166 3.44 -22.47 12.20
CA GLY A 166 3.21 -23.67 13.03
C GLY A 166 3.93 -24.93 12.55
N SER A 167 4.40 -24.98 11.31
CA SER A 167 5.20 -26.10 10.76
C SER A 167 6.68 -26.03 11.17
N GLY A 168 6.95 -25.81 12.46
CA GLY A 168 8.29 -25.86 13.06
C GLY A 168 8.87 -27.27 13.21
N ALA A 169 8.51 -28.20 12.32
CA ALA A 169 9.02 -29.56 12.29
C ALA A 169 9.25 -30.01 10.85
N ALA A 170 10.13 -29.30 10.13
CA ALA A 170 10.74 -29.78 8.90
C ALA A 170 12.20 -29.30 8.84
N GLU A 171 13.03 -30.08 8.15
CA GLU A 171 14.47 -30.31 8.35
C GLU A 171 15.43 -29.09 8.43
N PRO A 172 16.65 -29.26 9.01
CA PRO A 172 17.55 -28.17 9.36
C PRO A 172 18.17 -27.37 8.20
N ASP A 173 18.02 -27.82 6.94
CA ASP A 173 18.80 -27.30 5.81
C ASP A 173 18.02 -26.47 4.78
N SER A 174 16.74 -26.15 5.01
CA SER A 174 15.95 -25.31 4.09
C SER A 174 15.36 -24.07 4.78
N VAL A 175 16.21 -23.23 5.36
CA VAL A 175 15.78 -21.89 5.80
C VAL A 175 15.89 -20.93 4.62
N THR A 176 14.87 -20.90 3.76
CA THR A 176 14.69 -19.78 2.85
C THR A 176 14.27 -18.57 3.69
N ILE A 177 15.24 -17.79 4.16
CA ILE A 177 14.98 -16.51 4.82
C ILE A 177 14.32 -15.61 3.77
N ALA A 178 13.01 -15.40 3.87
CA ALA A 178 12.32 -14.46 3.00
C ALA A 178 12.97 -13.08 3.16
N LEU A 179 13.62 -12.59 2.09
CA LEU A 179 14.26 -11.26 2.04
C LEU A 179 13.30 -10.11 2.37
N GLN A 180 11.98 -10.33 2.21
CA GLN A 180 10.93 -9.36 2.51
C GLN A 180 9.73 -10.05 3.14
N THR A 181 9.52 -9.88 4.44
CA THR A 181 8.40 -10.48 5.16
C THR A 181 7.10 -9.70 5.03
N LYS A 182 7.11 -8.53 4.35
CA LYS A 182 5.97 -7.58 4.29
C LYS A 182 5.32 -7.33 5.67
N GLY A 183 6.14 -7.24 6.71
CA GLY A 183 5.68 -7.07 8.11
C GLY A 183 5.48 -8.36 8.91
N ALA A 184 5.54 -9.55 8.30
CA ALA A 184 5.33 -10.83 9.00
C ALA A 184 6.49 -11.27 9.91
N GLY A 185 7.71 -10.75 9.73
CA GLY A 185 8.86 -11.11 10.57
C GLY A 185 8.64 -10.77 12.05
N TYR A 186 7.95 -9.66 12.32
CA TYR A 186 7.61 -9.22 13.68
C TYR A 186 6.46 -10.04 14.31
N LEU A 187 5.72 -10.83 13.52
CA LEU A 187 4.66 -11.71 14.04
C LEU A 187 5.20 -13.01 14.66
N SER A 188 6.47 -13.36 14.40
CA SER A 188 7.13 -14.53 14.98
C SER A 188 7.50 -14.35 16.46
N SER A 189 7.54 -13.11 16.96
CA SER A 189 7.67 -12.81 18.39
C SER A 189 6.29 -12.83 19.06
N SER A 190 5.96 -13.92 19.72
CA SER A 190 4.65 -14.27 20.29
C SER A 190 4.13 -13.38 21.45
N ASN A 191 4.78 -12.25 21.77
CA ASN A 191 4.48 -11.45 22.97
C ASN A 191 3.91 -10.03 22.72
N LEU A 192 3.64 -9.60 21.48
CA LEU A 192 3.43 -8.17 21.16
C LEU A 192 1.99 -7.76 20.74
N ARG A 193 0.95 -8.48 21.17
CA ARG A 193 -0.45 -8.18 20.75
C ARG A 193 -1.27 -7.31 21.71
N GLN A 194 -0.66 -6.68 22.72
CA GLN A 194 -1.43 -5.82 23.63
C GLN A 194 -1.45 -4.39 23.11
N ARG A 195 -2.65 -3.85 22.87
CA ARG A 195 -2.82 -2.41 22.69
C ARG A 195 -2.43 -1.71 23.97
N HIS A 196 -1.73 -0.59 23.83
CA HIS A 196 -1.46 0.29 24.95
C HIS A 196 -2.73 1.08 25.24
N SER A 197 -3.61 0.57 26.11
CA SER A 197 -4.71 1.37 26.68
C SER A 197 -4.22 2.65 27.36
N ASN A 198 -2.92 2.70 27.66
CA ASN A 198 -2.21 3.78 28.29
C ASN A 198 -1.68 4.84 27.29
N LEU A 199 -1.79 4.61 25.98
CA LEU A 199 -1.39 5.56 24.95
C LEU A 199 -2.62 6.08 24.19
N LEU A 200 -2.91 7.38 24.30
CA LEU A 200 -3.94 8.05 23.51
C LEU A 200 -3.29 9.03 22.54
N VAL A 201 -3.77 9.09 21.30
CA VAL A 201 -3.30 10.06 20.31
C VAL A 201 -4.40 11.07 20.04
N VAL A 202 -4.08 12.36 20.07
CA VAL A 202 -5.03 13.46 19.88
C VAL A 202 -4.61 14.30 18.68
N ALA A 203 -5.44 14.23 17.63
CA ALA A 203 -5.31 14.96 16.38
C ALA A 203 -6.46 15.97 16.19
N SER A 204 -7.06 16.44 17.29
CA SER A 204 -8.17 17.42 17.28
C SER A 204 -7.81 18.78 16.69
N LEU A 205 -6.52 19.06 16.49
CA LEU A 205 -6.00 20.29 15.88
C LEU A 205 -5.64 20.12 14.39
N VAL A 206 -5.77 18.91 13.85
CA VAL A 206 -5.40 18.57 12.46
C VAL A 206 -6.65 18.56 11.60
N ASP A 207 -6.65 19.36 10.53
CA ASP A 207 -7.81 19.50 9.65
C ASP A 207 -7.70 18.64 8.38
N ASN A 208 -6.48 18.40 7.88
CA ASN A 208 -6.29 17.73 6.59
C ASN A 208 -6.67 16.23 6.65
N PRO A 209 -7.65 15.75 5.86
CA PRO A 209 -8.05 14.35 5.84
C PRO A 209 -6.92 13.37 5.50
N TYR A 210 -5.98 13.77 4.64
CA TYR A 210 -4.80 12.98 4.29
C TYR A 210 -3.90 12.73 5.50
N ASN A 211 -3.64 13.79 6.29
CA ASN A 211 -2.84 13.69 7.51
C ASN A 211 -3.57 12.88 8.59
N LEU A 212 -4.89 13.07 8.74
CA LEU A 212 -5.70 12.27 9.66
C LEU A 212 -5.72 10.78 9.28
N GLY A 213 -5.73 10.46 7.98
CA GLY A 213 -5.63 9.08 7.50
C GLY A 213 -4.29 8.44 7.85
N GLY A 214 -3.21 9.17 7.63
CA GLY A 214 -1.87 8.76 8.05
C GLY A 214 -1.71 8.60 9.54
N LEU A 215 -2.27 9.53 10.33
CA LEU A 215 -2.30 9.48 11.78
C LEU A 215 -3.08 8.26 12.29
N SER A 216 -4.21 7.91 11.65
CA SER A 216 -4.92 6.67 11.95
C SER A 216 -4.03 5.45 11.74
N ARG A 217 -3.31 5.39 10.62
CA ARG A 217 -2.45 4.26 10.29
C ARG A 217 -1.29 4.11 11.26
N VAL A 218 -0.57 5.19 11.55
CA VAL A 218 0.59 5.12 12.43
C VAL A 218 0.20 4.87 13.89
N SER A 219 -0.91 5.43 14.35
CA SER A 219 -1.43 5.16 15.70
C SER A 219 -1.86 3.70 15.87
N GLU A 220 -2.45 3.11 14.83
CA GLU A 220 -2.83 1.69 14.84
C GLU A 220 -1.61 0.77 14.86
N ILE A 221 -0.61 1.03 13.99
CA ILE A 221 0.63 0.25 13.91
C ILE A 221 1.39 0.24 15.24
N PHE A 222 1.47 1.38 15.92
CA PHE A 222 2.12 1.49 17.23
C PHE A 222 1.19 1.14 18.41
N GLY A 223 0.02 0.55 18.15
CA GLY A 223 -0.83 -0.04 19.18
C GLY A 223 -1.49 0.97 20.12
N ALA A 224 -1.73 2.21 19.68
CA ALA A 224 -2.42 3.21 20.49
C ALA A 224 -3.83 2.73 20.90
N GLY A 225 -4.23 3.09 22.11
CA GLY A 225 -5.52 2.71 22.69
C GLY A 225 -6.71 3.39 22.01
N ALA A 226 -6.55 4.65 21.59
CA ALA A 226 -7.53 5.38 20.79
C ALA A 226 -6.89 6.56 20.04
N LEU A 227 -7.52 6.95 18.93
CA LEU A 227 -7.24 8.18 18.21
C LEU A 227 -8.43 9.15 18.33
N TYR A 228 -8.16 10.36 18.82
CA TYR A 228 -9.12 11.45 18.92
C TYR A 228 -8.96 12.41 17.73
N LEU A 229 -10.07 12.79 17.12
CA LEU A 229 -10.09 13.66 15.94
C LEU A 229 -11.36 14.55 15.92
N PRO A 230 -11.40 15.64 15.13
CA PRO A 230 -12.54 16.56 15.15
C PRO A 230 -13.87 15.90 14.78
N SER A 231 -13.87 15.01 13.77
CA SER A 231 -15.06 14.26 13.36
C SER A 231 -14.71 12.89 12.77
N PRO A 232 -15.24 11.78 13.31
CA PRO A 232 -15.11 10.45 12.72
C PRO A 232 -15.65 10.32 11.28
N THR A 233 -16.49 11.27 10.84
CA THR A 233 -17.00 11.30 9.45
C THR A 233 -15.90 11.46 8.40
N VAL A 234 -14.70 11.91 8.80
CA VAL A 234 -13.53 12.00 7.91
C VAL A 234 -13.13 10.64 7.31
N THR A 235 -13.52 9.52 7.93
CA THR A 235 -13.25 8.16 7.44
C THR A 235 -13.87 7.85 6.08
N SER A 236 -14.92 8.58 5.68
CA SER A 236 -15.54 8.47 4.35
C SER A 236 -14.83 9.30 3.28
N ASN A 237 -13.85 10.12 3.65
CA ASN A 237 -13.10 10.96 2.72
C ASN A 237 -12.07 10.13 1.93
N LYS A 238 -11.99 10.33 0.61
CA LYS A 238 -11.06 9.61 -0.28
C LYS A 238 -9.59 9.79 0.11
N ASP A 239 -9.20 10.99 0.53
CA ASP A 239 -7.81 11.30 0.93
C ASP A 239 -7.45 10.63 2.25
N PHE A 240 -8.41 10.46 3.15
CA PHE A 240 -8.22 9.68 4.37
C PHE A 240 -8.06 8.19 4.03
N GLN A 241 -8.92 7.66 3.15
CA GLN A 241 -8.93 6.25 2.78
C GLN A 241 -7.66 5.83 2.03
N SER A 242 -7.13 6.71 1.17
CA SER A 242 -5.93 6.41 0.37
C SER A 242 -4.68 6.15 1.23
N VAL A 243 -4.61 6.73 2.44
CA VAL A 243 -3.45 6.60 3.34
C VAL A 243 -3.70 5.68 4.52
N SER A 244 -4.92 5.63 5.05
CA SER A 244 -5.25 4.84 6.25
C SER A 244 -5.18 3.33 6.03
N VAL A 245 -5.45 2.87 4.79
CA VAL A 245 -5.43 1.43 4.45
C VAL A 245 -6.26 0.59 5.44
N ALA A 246 -7.46 1.06 5.76
CA ALA A 246 -8.40 0.46 6.72
C ALA A 246 -7.97 0.44 8.20
N SER A 247 -6.87 1.09 8.59
CA SER A 247 -6.42 1.18 10.00
C SER A 247 -7.50 1.68 10.96
N HIS A 248 -8.39 2.56 10.50
CA HIS A 248 -9.50 3.12 11.27
C HIS A 248 -10.54 2.08 11.73
N LEU A 249 -10.58 0.89 11.10
CA LEU A 249 -11.40 -0.24 11.55
C LEU A 249 -10.73 -1.00 12.71
N HIS A 250 -9.42 -0.81 12.87
CA HIS A 250 -8.58 -1.47 13.84
C HIS A 250 -8.06 -0.49 14.90
N ILE A 251 -8.64 0.69 15.09
CA ILE A 251 -8.34 1.54 16.25
C ILE A 251 -9.60 2.32 16.65
N PRO A 252 -9.94 2.41 17.94
CA PRO A 252 -11.06 3.22 18.38
C PRO A 252 -10.87 4.68 17.97
N LEU A 253 -11.75 5.17 17.10
CA LEU A 253 -11.84 6.59 16.74
C LEU A 253 -12.83 7.30 17.66
N LYS A 254 -12.41 8.42 18.25
CA LYS A 254 -13.21 9.24 19.16
C LYS A 254 -13.31 10.67 18.65
N ALA A 255 -14.53 11.23 18.69
CA ALA A 255 -14.72 12.63 18.37
C ALA A 255 -14.25 13.52 19.53
N LEU A 256 -13.42 14.51 19.23
CA LEU A 256 -13.00 15.56 20.17
C LEU A 256 -12.73 16.82 19.37
N LEU A 257 -13.54 17.86 19.60
CA LEU A 257 -13.37 19.15 18.95
C LEU A 257 -12.26 19.94 19.66
N ALA A 258 -11.56 20.80 18.91
CA ALA A 258 -10.49 21.64 19.45
C ALA A 258 -10.92 22.49 20.67
N LYS A 259 -12.17 22.97 20.69
CA LYS A 259 -12.73 23.75 21.80
C LYS A 259 -12.88 22.97 23.11
N ASP A 260 -13.01 21.65 23.03
CA ASP A 260 -13.23 20.78 24.18
C ASP A 260 -11.92 20.14 24.67
N LEU A 261 -10.82 20.38 23.93
CA LEU A 261 -9.51 19.77 24.17
C LEU A 261 -8.94 20.12 25.55
N GLU A 262 -9.03 21.38 25.96
CA GLU A 262 -8.55 21.83 27.28
C GLU A 262 -9.23 21.05 28.42
N ASN A 263 -10.56 21.01 28.41
CA ASN A 263 -11.33 20.31 29.44
C ASN A 263 -11.03 18.81 29.43
N PHE A 264 -10.97 18.21 28.24
CA PHE A 264 -10.63 16.80 28.07
C PHE A 264 -9.26 16.45 28.66
N LEU A 265 -8.23 17.24 28.35
CA LEU A 265 -6.88 16.99 28.87
C LEU A 265 -6.85 17.16 30.39
N ALA A 266 -7.46 18.22 30.93
CA ALA A 266 -7.52 18.44 32.37
C ALA A 266 -8.24 17.31 33.13
N GLU A 267 -9.35 16.81 32.58
CA GLU A 267 -10.11 15.68 33.13
C GLU A 267 -9.28 14.39 33.10
N LYS A 268 -8.70 14.03 31.96
CA LYS A 268 -7.86 12.82 31.83
C LYS A 268 -6.65 12.83 32.77
N LYS A 269 -6.04 14.00 32.98
CA LYS A 269 -4.94 14.16 33.95
C LYS A 269 -5.43 13.93 35.38
N ARG A 270 -6.53 14.58 35.77
CA ARG A 270 -7.04 14.57 37.16
C ARG A 270 -7.66 13.24 37.56
N GLU A 271 -8.44 12.63 36.68
CA GLU A 271 -9.31 11.50 37.01
C GLU A 271 -8.70 10.15 36.63
N GLU A 272 -7.94 10.12 35.54
CA GLU A 272 -7.37 8.90 34.99
C GLU A 272 -5.84 8.84 35.10
N GLY A 273 -5.18 9.92 35.54
CA GLY A 273 -3.74 9.96 35.77
C GLY A 273 -2.89 9.93 34.50
N PHE A 274 -3.44 10.36 33.37
CA PHE A 274 -2.67 10.50 32.13
C PHE A 274 -1.67 11.66 32.23
N ARG A 275 -0.51 11.51 31.58
CA ARG A 275 0.44 12.61 31.33
C ARG A 275 0.27 13.13 29.91
N VAL A 276 0.28 14.44 29.72
CA VAL A 276 0.10 15.05 28.39
C VAL A 276 1.45 15.35 27.77
N VAL A 277 1.70 14.82 26.57
CA VAL A 277 2.92 15.03 25.79
C VAL A 277 2.56 15.78 24.52
N GLY A 278 3.07 16.99 24.35
CA GLY A 278 2.91 17.75 23.12
C GLY A 278 4.07 17.50 22.16
N ILE A 279 3.78 17.24 20.89
CA ILE A 279 4.79 17.22 19.82
C ILE A 279 4.85 18.63 19.23
N GLU A 280 5.83 19.42 19.65
CA GLU A 280 5.95 20.82 19.21
C GLU A 280 7.38 21.34 19.37
N GLN A 281 7.76 22.31 18.53
CA GLN A 281 9.02 23.04 18.61
C GLN A 281 8.85 24.28 19.48
N THR A 282 9.34 24.19 20.72
CA THR A 282 9.29 25.27 21.73
C THR A 282 10.62 25.38 22.46
N ASP A 283 10.88 26.52 23.09
CA ASP A 283 12.02 26.75 23.98
C ASP A 283 12.04 25.86 25.24
N ARG A 284 10.93 25.19 25.54
CA ARG A 284 10.78 24.26 26.68
C ARG A 284 10.81 22.79 26.26
N SER A 285 10.99 22.51 24.97
CA SER A 285 10.95 21.13 24.46
C SER A 285 12.22 20.39 24.81
N VAL A 286 12.06 19.10 25.09
CA VAL A 286 13.19 18.16 25.18
C VAL A 286 13.38 17.54 23.80
N LEU A 287 14.63 17.39 23.37
CA LEU A 287 14.94 16.76 22.09
C LEU A 287 14.68 15.26 22.16
N LEU A 288 13.92 14.75 21.21
CA LEU A 288 13.64 13.31 21.08
C LEU A 288 14.96 12.54 20.88
N GLY A 289 15.15 11.51 21.71
CA GLY A 289 16.34 10.67 21.71
C GLY A 289 17.45 11.14 22.67
N ASP A 290 17.29 12.28 23.33
CA ASP A 290 18.13 12.66 24.47
C ASP A 290 17.79 11.80 25.70
N GLU A 291 18.75 11.54 26.59
CA GLU A 291 18.55 10.74 27.81
C GLU A 291 17.48 11.37 28.73
N ALA A 292 17.34 12.70 28.68
CA ALA A 292 16.32 13.43 29.40
C ALA A 292 14.89 13.25 28.82
N CYS A 293 14.75 12.76 27.58
CA CYS A 293 13.47 12.60 26.91
C CYS A 293 12.79 11.25 27.25
N VAL A 294 12.33 11.13 28.49
CA VAL A 294 11.58 9.94 28.95
C VAL A 294 10.08 10.15 28.70
N LEU A 295 9.52 9.37 27.78
CA LEU A 295 8.09 9.41 27.49
C LEU A 295 7.33 8.68 28.62
N PRO A 296 6.21 9.23 29.12
CA PRO A 296 5.42 8.54 30.13
C PRO A 296 4.66 7.36 29.52
N GLU A 297 4.69 6.20 30.16
CA GLU A 297 3.97 4.99 29.70
C GLU A 297 2.47 5.26 29.54
N LYS A 298 1.86 5.97 30.51
CA LYS A 298 0.47 6.41 30.46
C LYS A 298 0.37 7.86 30.00
N CYS A 299 0.27 8.07 28.69
CA CYS A 299 0.26 9.39 28.11
C CYS A 299 -0.79 9.65 27.02
N ILE A 300 -1.04 10.95 26.83
CA ILE A 300 -1.80 11.51 25.72
C ILE A 300 -0.81 12.27 24.84
N LEU A 301 -0.59 11.79 23.62
CA LEU A 301 0.17 12.51 22.60
C LEU A 301 -0.72 13.52 21.89
N VAL A 302 -0.43 14.80 22.06
CA VAL A 302 -1.13 15.91 21.42
C VAL A 302 -0.31 16.37 20.22
N ILE A 303 -0.99 16.46 19.08
CA ILE A 303 -0.41 16.80 17.79
C ILE A 303 -0.91 18.18 17.37
N GLY A 304 0.01 19.08 17.03
CA GLY A 304 -0.30 20.43 16.58
C GLY A 304 -0.94 20.50 15.21
N SER A 305 -1.58 21.64 14.93
CA SER A 305 -2.07 21.96 13.57
C SER A 305 -0.89 22.22 12.62
N GLU A 306 -1.09 22.01 11.32
CA GLU A 306 -0.02 22.19 10.32
C GLU A 306 0.47 23.63 10.18
N ARG A 307 -0.31 24.61 10.64
CA ARG A 307 -0.02 26.04 10.48
C ARG A 307 0.33 26.72 11.80
N GLU A 308 -0.54 26.55 12.78
CA GLU A 308 -0.47 27.26 14.06
C GLU A 308 0.16 26.42 15.17
N GLY A 309 0.49 25.16 14.89
CA GLY A 309 1.02 24.23 15.90
C GLY A 309 0.00 23.96 17.01
N ILE A 310 0.51 23.76 18.22
CA ILE A 310 -0.29 23.60 19.45
C ILE A 310 -0.61 24.99 20.07
N PRO A 311 -1.89 25.32 20.32
CA PRO A 311 -2.26 26.57 20.97
C PRO A 311 -1.63 26.75 22.36
N ALA A 312 -1.29 27.99 22.73
CA ALA A 312 -0.65 28.31 24.01
C ALA A 312 -1.37 27.75 25.25
N ILE A 313 -2.71 27.74 25.24
CA ILE A 313 -3.49 27.17 26.34
C ILE A 313 -3.25 25.66 26.49
N VAL A 314 -3.16 24.92 25.37
CA VAL A 314 -2.89 23.49 25.35
C VAL A 314 -1.42 23.20 25.70
N LEU A 315 -0.48 24.03 25.22
CA LEU A 315 0.93 23.94 25.61
C LEU A 315 1.10 24.05 27.14
N SER A 316 0.33 24.91 27.80
CA SER A 316 0.38 25.08 29.26
C SER A 316 -0.09 23.84 30.05
N LEU A 317 -0.86 22.96 29.40
CA LEU A 317 -1.36 21.70 29.98
C LEU A 317 -0.42 20.52 29.73
N CYS A 318 0.54 20.67 28.81
CA CYS A 318 1.51 19.62 28.50
C CYS A 318 2.47 19.43 29.69
N ASP A 319 2.60 18.18 30.11
CA ASP A 319 3.55 17.77 31.13
C ASP A 319 4.97 17.61 30.57
N LEU A 320 5.06 17.33 29.27
CA LEU A 320 6.29 17.23 28.49
C LEU A 320 6.03 17.80 27.09
N LEU A 321 6.99 18.55 26.57
CA LEU A 321 7.02 18.98 25.17
C LEU A 321 8.21 18.31 24.51
N VAL A 322 7.98 17.71 23.35
CA VAL A 322 8.98 16.92 22.63
C VAL A 322 9.20 17.54 21.26
N GLU A 323 10.46 17.82 20.95
CA GLU A 323 10.90 18.31 19.66
C GLU A 323 11.76 17.25 18.97
N ILE A 324 11.52 17.03 17.68
CA ILE A 324 12.36 16.13 16.88
C ILE A 324 13.56 16.94 16.38
N PRO A 325 14.81 16.49 16.62
CA PRO A 325 15.99 17.21 16.15
C PRO A 325 16.04 17.26 14.62
N GLN A 326 16.29 18.46 14.07
CA GLN A 326 16.36 18.70 12.63
C GLN A 326 17.72 19.30 12.24
N ILE A 327 18.27 18.86 11.11
CA ILE A 327 19.54 19.36 10.55
C ILE A 327 19.31 20.21 9.29
N GLY A 328 18.15 20.05 8.64
CA GLY A 328 17.82 20.73 7.38
C GLY A 328 17.34 22.18 7.57
N ILE A 329 17.02 22.83 6.44
CA ILE A 329 16.55 24.23 6.38
C ILE A 329 15.02 24.32 6.46
N THR A 330 14.30 23.25 6.09
CA THR A 330 12.83 23.20 6.19
C THR A 330 12.41 23.38 7.64
N ARG A 331 11.41 24.25 7.87
CA ARG A 331 11.04 24.67 9.23
C ARG A 331 10.55 23.53 10.11
N SER A 332 9.77 22.62 9.53
CA SER A 332 9.12 21.55 10.28
C SER A 332 8.87 20.31 9.43
N LEU A 333 8.70 19.18 10.11
CA LEU A 333 8.24 17.93 9.53
C LEU A 333 6.73 17.99 9.27
N ASN A 334 6.27 17.17 8.33
CA ASN A 334 4.85 16.91 8.17
C ASN A 334 4.29 16.24 9.45
N VAL A 335 3.07 16.63 9.85
CA VAL A 335 2.47 16.27 11.14
C VAL A 335 2.32 14.75 11.39
N GLN A 336 1.91 13.96 10.39
CA GLN A 336 1.83 12.49 10.54
C GLN A 336 3.23 11.85 10.60
N THR A 337 4.22 12.49 9.97
CA THR A 337 5.62 12.03 10.03
C THR A 337 6.20 12.27 11.42
N ALA A 338 5.98 13.46 11.98
CA ALA A 338 6.41 13.80 13.33
C ALA A 338 5.78 12.87 14.37
N ALA A 339 4.47 12.64 14.28
CA ALA A 339 3.78 11.69 15.14
C ALA A 339 4.36 10.28 15.02
N GLY A 340 4.64 9.80 13.81
CA GLY A 340 5.23 8.47 13.61
C GLY A 340 6.62 8.31 14.23
N ILE A 341 7.45 9.35 14.19
CA ILE A 341 8.78 9.32 14.82
C ILE A 341 8.65 9.25 16.34
N VAL A 342 7.77 10.05 16.95
CA VAL A 342 7.57 10.05 18.41
C VAL A 342 6.91 8.76 18.89
N LEU A 343 5.95 8.22 18.14
CA LEU A 343 5.32 6.92 18.45
C LEU A 343 6.31 5.76 18.32
N CYS A 344 7.23 5.81 17.36
CA CYS A 344 8.29 4.82 17.26
C CYS A 344 9.24 4.86 18.46
N GLU A 345 9.56 6.06 18.95
CA GLU A 345 10.36 6.21 20.17
C GLU A 345 9.60 5.71 21.41
N TYR A 346 8.30 6.00 21.53
CA TYR A 346 7.45 5.44 22.59
C TYR A 346 7.51 3.91 22.61
N ALA A 347 7.33 3.26 21.45
CA ALA A 347 7.38 1.81 21.31
C ALA A 347 8.78 1.19 21.49
N LYS A 348 9.84 2.01 21.54
CA LYS A 348 11.18 1.54 21.93
C LYS A 348 11.40 1.60 23.43
N GLN A 349 10.71 2.51 24.13
CA GLN A 349 10.82 2.67 25.58
C GLN A 349 9.95 1.66 26.35
N PHE A 350 8.92 1.08 25.71
CA PHE A 350 7.95 0.14 26.29
C PHE A 350 7.73 -1.08 25.41
#